data_AF-A0A429JMH5-F1
#
_entry.id   AF-A0A429JMH5-F1
#
_cell.length_a   1.000
_cell.length_b   1.000
_cell.length_c   1.000
_cell.angle_alpha   90.00
_cell.angle_beta   90.00
_cell.angle_gamma   90.00
#
_symmetry.space_group_name_H-M   'P 1'
#
loop_
_entity.id
_entity.type
_entity.pdbx_description
1 polymer ?
#
loop_
_entity_poly.entity_id
_entity_poly.type
_entity_poly.pdbx_seq_one_letter_code
_entity_poly.pdbx_strand_id
1 'polypeptide(L)'
;PEARTTIQRIMTAGAGVLRSAASLAEAATALARLQRDAAEAATTAAQAAAPEATPTDRPKPAEPGVEAWEVTNLLLVARVLVAGAMRREETRGCHWREDHADRDDAHWQRHFLVTHRPPHTLHTRTTDTAAFPATTAAPAPETEPTQ
;
A
#
# COMPACT_ATOMS: atom_id res chain seq x y z
N PRO A 1 13.71 11.68 5.35
CA PRO A 1 13.07 12.99 5.03
C PRO A 1 12.69 13.15 3.55
N GLU A 2 13.62 12.93 2.62
CA GLU A 2 13.39 13.12 1.17
C GLU A 2 12.35 12.14 0.57
N ALA A 3 12.35 10.88 1.03
CA ALA A 3 11.39 9.87 0.57
C ALA A 3 9.94 10.26 0.88
N ARG A 4 9.67 10.83 2.06
CA ARG A 4 8.34 11.34 2.42
C ARG A 4 7.88 12.43 1.46
N THR A 5 8.72 13.43 1.24
CA THR A 5 8.41 14.54 0.32
C THR A 5 8.19 14.04 -1.11
N THR A 6 8.95 13.03 -1.53
CA THR A 6 8.79 12.39 -2.84
C THR A 6 7.43 11.69 -2.97
N ILE A 7 7.03 10.89 -1.98
CA ILE A 7 5.70 10.25 -1.94
C ILE A 7 4.59 11.31 -2.00
N GLN A 8 4.70 12.37 -1.20
CA GLN A 8 3.73 13.47 -1.20
C GLN A 8 3.60 14.12 -2.57
N ARG A 9 4.72 14.40 -3.25
CA ARG A 9 4.71 14.99 -4.60
C ARG A 9 4.04 14.08 -5.62
N ILE A 10 4.37 12.78 -5.59
CA ILE A 10 3.75 11.77 -6.47
C ILE A 10 2.23 11.73 -6.24
N MET A 11 1.79 11.69 -4.98
CA MET A 11 0.38 11.61 -4.63
C MET A 11 -0.39 12.89 -5.00
N THR A 12 0.19 14.06 -4.75
CA THR A 12 -0.42 15.34 -5.12
C THR A 12 -0.61 15.46 -6.63
N ALA A 13 0.38 15.05 -7.42
CA ALA A 13 0.33 15.15 -8.87
C ALA A 13 -0.60 14.11 -9.51
N GLY A 14 -0.50 12.83 -9.11
CA GLY A 14 -1.22 11.76 -9.80
C GLY A 14 -2.54 11.32 -9.17
N ALA A 15 -2.71 11.52 -7.86
CA ALA A 15 -3.87 11.07 -7.08
C ALA A 15 -4.52 12.21 -6.25
N GLY A 16 -4.36 13.46 -6.71
CA GLY A 16 -4.93 14.68 -6.12
C GLY A 16 -6.45 14.78 -6.28
N VAL A 17 -7.00 16.00 -6.23
CA VAL A 17 -8.47 16.22 -6.31
C VAL A 17 -9.04 15.69 -7.63
N LEU A 18 -8.37 16.02 -8.75
CA LEU A 18 -8.69 15.54 -10.08
C LEU A 18 -7.77 14.38 -10.43
N ARG A 19 -8.32 13.36 -11.07
CA ARG A 19 -7.61 12.13 -11.43
C ARG A 19 -8.01 11.70 -12.82
N SER A 20 -7.09 11.08 -13.54
CA SER A 20 -7.37 10.37 -14.79
C SER A 20 -6.68 9.01 -14.78
N ALA A 21 -7.04 8.11 -15.70
CA ALA A 21 -6.30 6.87 -15.89
C ALA A 21 -4.79 7.13 -16.09
N ALA A 22 -4.44 8.18 -16.83
CA ALA A 22 -3.05 8.56 -17.07
C ALA A 22 -2.34 9.02 -15.78
N SER A 23 -2.93 9.98 -15.04
CA SER A 23 -2.31 10.51 -13.82
C SER A 23 -2.11 9.41 -12.76
N LEU A 24 -3.07 8.49 -12.66
CA LEU A 24 -3.02 7.38 -11.73
C LEU A 24 -1.99 6.32 -12.14
N ALA A 25 -1.88 6.01 -13.44
CA ALA A 25 -0.86 5.09 -13.96
C ALA A 25 0.56 5.62 -13.76
N GLU A 26 0.77 6.93 -13.94
CA GLU A 26 2.04 7.59 -13.66
C GLU A 26 2.40 7.51 -12.16
N ALA A 27 1.44 7.82 -11.27
CA ALA A 27 1.66 7.68 -9.83
C ALA A 27 1.96 6.23 -9.43
N ALA A 28 1.22 5.26 -9.96
CA ALA A 28 1.46 3.84 -9.70
C ALA A 28 2.88 3.43 -10.13
N THR A 29 3.32 3.87 -11.30
CA THR A 29 4.66 3.61 -11.83
C THR A 29 5.73 4.22 -10.94
N ALA A 30 5.56 5.49 -10.54
CA ALA A 30 6.51 6.20 -9.68
C ALA A 30 6.63 5.57 -8.28
N LEU A 31 5.50 5.21 -7.65
CA LEU A 31 5.49 4.53 -6.35
C LEU A 31 6.09 3.12 -6.44
N ALA A 32 5.87 2.40 -7.54
CA ALA A 32 6.46 1.08 -7.75
C ALA A 32 7.98 1.15 -7.95
N ARG A 33 8.50 2.20 -8.59
CA ARG A 33 9.94 2.47 -8.66
C ARG A 33 10.51 2.72 -7.26
N LEU A 34 9.91 3.64 -6.51
CA LEU A 34 10.36 3.97 -5.15
C LEU A 34 10.38 2.74 -4.22
N GLN A 35 9.41 1.82 -4.35
CA GLN A 35 9.40 0.56 -3.60
C GLN A 35 10.58 -0.34 -3.95
N ARG A 36 10.93 -0.46 -5.25
CA ARG A 36 12.07 -1.28 -5.68
C ARG A 36 13.38 -0.67 -5.22
N ASP A 37 13.55 0.63 -5.41
CA ASP A 37 14.75 1.35 -4.99
C ASP A 37 14.97 1.20 -3.46
N ALA A 38 13.89 1.29 -2.67
CA ALA A 38 13.95 1.05 -1.23
C ALA A 38 14.32 -0.40 -0.87
N ALA A 39 13.79 -1.39 -1.60
CA ALA A 39 14.10 -2.81 -1.39
C ALA A 39 15.56 -3.16 -1.77
N GLU A 40 16.06 -2.58 -2.86
CA GLU A 40 17.45 -2.73 -3.30
C GLU A 40 18.42 -2.09 -2.31
N ALA A 41 18.10 -0.89 -1.81
CA ALA A 41 18.87 -0.21 -0.77
C ALA A 41 18.90 -1.03 0.54
N ALA A 42 17.75 -1.58 0.96
CA ALA A 42 17.66 -2.43 2.15
C ALA A 42 18.47 -3.73 1.99
N THR A 43 18.43 -4.34 0.81
CA THR A 43 19.22 -5.53 0.49
C THR A 43 20.72 -5.24 0.52
N THR A 44 21.13 -4.12 -0.07
CA THR A 44 22.54 -3.65 -0.07
C THR A 44 23.02 -3.37 1.36
N ALA A 45 22.21 -2.70 2.17
CA ALA A 45 22.53 -2.43 3.57
C ALA A 45 22.65 -3.72 4.39
N ALA A 46 21.76 -4.69 4.17
CA ALA A 46 21.81 -6.00 4.83
C ALA A 46 23.07 -6.79 4.43
N GLN A 47 23.49 -6.74 3.16
CA GLN A 47 24.70 -7.39 2.67
C GLN A 47 25.97 -6.71 3.20
N ALA A 48 26.00 -5.38 3.26
CA ALA A 48 27.12 -4.62 3.82
C ALA A 48 27.29 -4.85 5.34
N ALA A 49 26.19 -5.14 6.04
CA ALA A 49 26.19 -5.48 7.46
C ALA A 49 26.63 -6.93 7.76
N ALA A 50 26.93 -7.75 6.75
CA ALA A 50 27.43 -9.11 6.90
C ALA A 50 28.96 -9.17 6.72
N PRO A 51 29.78 -9.07 7.79
CA PRO A 51 31.19 -9.39 7.70
C PRO A 51 31.43 -10.89 7.91
N GLU A 52 32.39 -11.43 7.16
CA GLU A 52 33.17 -12.62 7.50
C GLU A 52 33.91 -12.39 8.83
N ALA A 53 33.26 -12.64 9.97
CA ALA A 53 33.90 -12.58 11.28
C ALA A 53 33.27 -13.52 12.31
N THR A 54 34.13 -14.04 13.19
CA THR A 54 33.87 -14.99 14.28
C THR A 54 32.64 -14.59 15.14
N PRO A 55 31.80 -15.55 15.59
CA PRO A 55 30.46 -15.29 16.18
C PRO A 55 30.38 -14.34 17.39
N THR A 56 31.49 -14.06 18.08
CA THR A 56 31.47 -13.39 19.39
C THR A 56 31.62 -11.87 19.34
N ASP A 57 31.95 -11.28 18.19
CA ASP A 57 32.24 -9.83 18.07
C ASP A 57 31.40 -9.13 16.99
N ARG A 58 30.25 -9.72 16.66
CA ARG A 58 29.40 -9.21 15.57
C ARG A 58 28.79 -7.86 15.97
N PRO A 59 29.04 -6.76 15.23
CA PRO A 59 28.31 -5.52 15.44
C PRO A 59 26.83 -5.78 15.17
N LYS A 60 25.97 -5.34 16.10
CA LYS A 60 24.51 -5.44 15.93
C LYS A 60 24.12 -4.69 14.64
N PRO A 61 23.36 -5.32 13.72
CA PRO A 61 22.88 -4.61 12.55
C PRO A 61 22.11 -3.36 12.98
N ALA A 62 22.29 -2.26 12.25
CA ALA A 62 21.59 -1.02 12.52
C ALA A 62 20.08 -1.24 12.33
N GLU A 63 19.34 -1.27 13.42
CA GLU A 63 17.88 -1.41 13.39
C GLU A 63 17.25 -0.18 12.74
N PRO A 64 16.26 -0.33 11.83
CA PRO A 64 15.58 0.79 11.22
C PRO A 64 14.93 1.69 12.28
N GLY A 65 15.23 3.00 12.23
CA GLY A 65 14.60 3.99 13.10
C GLY A 65 13.13 4.24 12.75
N VAL A 66 12.42 4.96 13.63
CA VAL A 66 10.99 5.32 13.48
C VAL A 66 10.69 5.92 12.11
N GLU A 67 11.52 6.84 11.63
CA GLU A 67 11.31 7.51 10.34
C GLU A 67 11.29 6.54 9.15
N ALA A 68 12.12 5.48 9.18
CA ALA A 68 12.16 4.49 8.12
C ALA A 68 10.85 3.67 8.06
N TRP A 69 10.32 3.30 9.23
CA TRP A 69 9.03 2.61 9.34
C TRP A 69 7.87 3.49 8.89
N GLU A 70 7.88 4.78 9.24
CA GLU A 70 6.86 5.72 8.80
C GLU A 70 6.85 5.87 7.27
N VAL A 71 8.02 6.00 6.64
CA VAL A 71 8.13 6.07 5.18
C VAL A 71 7.62 4.79 4.53
N THR A 72 7.95 3.63 5.08
CA THR A 72 7.46 2.33 4.58
C THR A 72 5.93 2.25 4.63
N ASN A 73 5.33 2.67 5.75
CA ASN A 73 3.87 2.72 5.91
C ASN A 73 3.22 3.70 4.95
N LEU A 74 3.78 4.91 4.80
CA LEU A 74 3.28 5.92 3.88
C LEU A 74 3.32 5.43 2.42
N LEU A 75 4.41 4.78 2.01
CA LEU A 75 4.54 4.22 0.68
C LEU A 75 3.49 3.11 0.42
N LEU A 76 3.28 2.22 1.40
CA LEU A 76 2.27 1.19 1.30
C LEU A 76 0.86 1.78 1.15
N VAL A 77 0.49 2.73 2.03
CA VAL A 77 -0.83 3.38 1.99
C VAL A 77 -1.01 4.13 0.67
N ALA A 78 -0.01 4.87 0.21
CA ALA A 78 -0.04 5.56 -1.08
C ALA A 78 -0.34 4.59 -2.24
N ARG A 79 0.36 3.44 -2.29
CA ARG A 79 0.13 2.41 -3.32
C ARG A 79 -1.26 1.81 -3.24
N VAL A 80 -1.77 1.55 -2.03
CA VAL A 80 -3.13 1.03 -1.81
C VAL A 80 -4.19 2.02 -2.31
N LEU A 81 -4.03 3.31 -2.00
CA LEU A 81 -4.96 4.36 -2.45
C LEU A 81 -4.97 4.49 -3.97
N VAL A 82 -3.79 4.51 -4.60
CA VAL A 82 -3.68 4.57 -6.07
C VAL A 82 -4.30 3.33 -6.73
N ALA A 83 -4.03 2.12 -6.20
CA ALA A 83 -4.62 0.90 -6.72
C ALA A 83 -6.16 0.90 -6.64
N GLY A 84 -6.72 1.42 -5.54
CA GLY A 84 -8.16 1.60 -5.40
C GLY A 84 -8.73 2.63 -6.38
N ALA A 85 -8.06 3.78 -6.52
CA ALA A 85 -8.49 4.85 -7.43
C ALA A 85 -8.42 4.43 -8.91
N MET A 86 -7.39 3.68 -9.31
CA MET A 86 -7.26 3.11 -10.66
C MET A 86 -8.40 2.15 -10.95
N ARG A 87 -8.72 1.27 -10.00
CA ARG A 87 -9.79 0.29 -10.16
C ARG A 87 -11.16 0.95 -10.25
N ARG A 88 -11.39 2.15 -9.69
CA ARG A 88 -12.69 2.85 -9.66
C ARG A 88 -12.83 3.85 -10.82
N GLU A 89 -13.58 3.44 -11.85
CA GLU A 89 -13.82 4.22 -13.07
C GLU A 89 -15.20 4.91 -13.04
N GLU A 90 -15.39 5.78 -12.05
CA GLU A 90 -16.53 6.69 -11.94
C GLU A 90 -16.12 7.91 -11.11
N THR A 91 -17.03 8.87 -10.99
CA THR A 91 -16.93 9.98 -10.04
C THR A 91 -17.94 9.80 -8.91
N ARG A 92 -17.46 9.83 -7.66
CA ARG A 92 -18.31 9.74 -6.45
C ARG A 92 -17.65 10.37 -5.23
N GLY A 93 -18.33 11.33 -4.60
CA GLY A 93 -17.83 11.99 -3.39
C GLY A 93 -16.50 12.70 -3.67
N CYS A 94 -15.47 12.42 -2.87
CA CYS A 94 -14.13 13.00 -3.03
C CYS A 94 -13.27 12.33 -4.13
N HIS A 95 -13.76 11.24 -4.73
CA HIS A 95 -13.12 10.59 -5.86
C HIS A 95 -13.70 11.15 -7.16
N TRP A 96 -12.95 12.01 -7.82
CA TRP A 96 -13.33 12.62 -9.10
C TRP A 96 -12.39 12.17 -10.22
N ARG A 97 -12.97 11.66 -11.32
CA ARG A 97 -12.27 11.10 -12.49
C ARG A 97 -12.60 11.91 -13.73
N GLU A 98 -11.59 12.54 -14.33
CA GLU A 98 -11.71 13.35 -15.56
C GLU A 98 -12.23 12.53 -16.75
N ASP A 99 -11.79 11.27 -16.80
CA ASP A 99 -12.15 10.28 -17.82
C ASP A 99 -13.46 9.54 -17.50
N HIS A 100 -14.04 9.75 -16.32
CA HIS A 100 -15.32 9.16 -15.89
C HIS A 100 -16.08 10.15 -14.97
N ALA A 101 -16.64 11.20 -15.57
CA ALA A 101 -17.25 12.32 -14.84
C ALA A 101 -18.56 11.95 -14.11
N ASP A 102 -19.24 10.89 -14.56
CA ASP A 102 -20.53 10.48 -14.03
C ASP A 102 -20.39 9.43 -12.92
N ARG A 103 -21.43 9.38 -12.07
CA ARG A 103 -21.63 8.30 -11.11
C ARG A 103 -22.24 7.09 -11.82
N ASP A 104 -21.73 5.90 -11.56
CA ASP A 104 -22.25 4.65 -12.12
C ASP A 104 -22.54 3.65 -11.00
N ASP A 105 -23.81 3.61 -10.59
CA ASP A 105 -24.29 2.72 -9.54
C ASP A 105 -24.38 1.26 -9.97
N ALA A 106 -24.55 0.99 -11.26
CA ALA A 106 -24.67 -0.39 -11.75
C ALA A 106 -23.37 -1.17 -11.52
N HIS A 107 -22.22 -0.54 -11.76
CA HIS A 107 -20.91 -1.18 -11.61
C HIS A 107 -20.21 -0.86 -10.28
N TRP A 108 -20.40 0.34 -9.72
CA TRP A 108 -19.54 0.85 -8.63
C TRP A 108 -20.24 1.11 -7.29
N GLN A 109 -21.53 0.77 -7.16
CA GLN A 109 -22.18 0.69 -5.85
C GLN A 109 -21.72 -0.55 -5.06
N ARG A 110 -20.41 -0.65 -4.85
CA ARG A 110 -19.68 -1.78 -4.24
C ARG A 110 -18.59 -1.24 -3.30
N HIS A 111 -18.07 -2.13 -2.45
CA HIS A 111 -16.91 -1.85 -1.61
C HIS A 111 -15.64 -2.38 -2.27
N PHE A 112 -14.53 -1.67 -2.07
CA PHE A 112 -13.22 -2.06 -2.56
C PHE A 112 -12.45 -2.73 -1.43
N LEU A 113 -11.87 -3.89 -1.74
CA LEU A 113 -10.92 -4.54 -0.86
C LEU A 113 -9.57 -4.61 -1.55
N VAL A 114 -8.59 -3.95 -0.94
CA VAL A 114 -7.19 -4.00 -1.36
C VAL A 114 -6.43 -4.79 -0.30
N THR A 115 -5.86 -5.92 -0.70
CA THR A 115 -5.06 -6.77 0.19
C THR A 115 -3.60 -6.71 -0.22
N HIS A 116 -2.74 -6.35 0.72
CA HIS A 116 -1.30 -6.46 0.56
C HIS A 116 -0.84 -7.90 0.82
N ARG A 117 -0.16 -8.51 -0.15
CA ARG A 117 0.42 -9.86 -0.04
C ARG A 117 1.94 -9.79 -0.23
N PRO A 118 2.71 -10.65 0.46
CA PRO A 118 4.13 -10.79 0.16
C PRO A 118 4.36 -11.18 -1.31
N PRO A 119 5.46 -10.73 -1.96
CA PRO A 119 6.49 -9.82 -1.47
C PRO A 119 6.21 -8.36 -1.91
N HIS A 120 5.12 -7.74 -1.44
CA HIS A 120 4.67 -6.38 -1.82
C HIS A 120 3.75 -6.27 -3.03
N THR A 121 2.94 -7.30 -3.29
CA THR A 121 1.88 -7.25 -4.29
C THR A 121 0.57 -6.73 -3.68
N LEU A 122 -0.20 -5.98 -4.47
CA LEU A 122 -1.54 -5.54 -4.09
C LEU A 122 -2.56 -6.29 -4.93
N HIS A 123 -3.52 -6.92 -4.26
CA HIS A 123 -4.66 -7.54 -4.91
C HIS A 123 -5.91 -6.72 -4.63
N THR A 124 -6.57 -6.25 -5.69
CA THR A 124 -7.78 -5.43 -5.59
C THR A 124 -8.97 -6.22 -6.07
N ARG A 125 -10.02 -6.29 -5.26
CA ARG A 125 -11.32 -6.84 -5.63
C ARG A 125 -12.45 -5.94 -5.16
N THR A 126 -13.61 -6.09 -5.76
CA THR A 126 -14.85 -5.44 -5.30
C THR A 126 -15.76 -6.48 -4.64
N THR A 127 -16.68 -6.02 -3.80
CA THR A 127 -17.79 -6.86 -3.34
C THR A 127 -18.81 -7.09 -4.45
N ASP A 128 -19.64 -8.11 -4.29
CA ASP A 128 -20.73 -8.44 -5.23
C ASP A 128 -21.93 -7.50 -5.11
N THR A 129 -22.04 -6.79 -3.99
CA THR A 129 -23.11 -5.81 -3.75
C THR A 129 -22.60 -4.64 -2.88
N ALA A 130 -23.46 -3.66 -2.64
CA ALA A 130 -23.21 -2.57 -1.69
C ALA A 130 -23.31 -3.02 -0.22
N ALA A 131 -23.81 -4.23 0.05
CA ALA A 131 -23.95 -4.72 1.41
C ALA A 131 -22.58 -5.10 1.99
N PHE A 132 -22.35 -4.71 3.25
CA PHE A 132 -21.24 -5.27 4.00
C PHE A 132 -21.55 -6.72 4.38
N PRO A 133 -20.56 -7.63 4.34
CA PRO A 133 -20.77 -8.99 4.84
C PRO A 133 -21.12 -8.94 6.33
N ALA A 134 -21.90 -9.91 6.79
CA ALA A 134 -22.20 -10.04 8.22
C ALA A 134 -20.90 -10.19 9.01
N THR A 135 -20.76 -9.43 10.09
CA THR A 135 -19.65 -9.59 11.03
C THR A 135 -19.75 -10.98 11.64
N THR A 136 -18.90 -11.91 11.22
CA THR A 136 -18.78 -13.20 11.89
C THR A 136 -17.98 -12.94 13.15
N ALA A 137 -18.57 -13.17 14.33
CA ALA A 137 -17.80 -13.17 15.57
C ALA A 137 -16.66 -14.17 15.43
N ALA A 138 -15.44 -13.80 15.83
CA ALA A 138 -14.35 -14.76 15.90
C ALA A 138 -14.82 -15.97 16.73
N PRO A 139 -14.52 -17.21 16.32
CA PRO A 139 -14.78 -18.36 17.18
C PRO A 139 -14.11 -18.08 18.53
N ALA A 140 -14.84 -18.33 19.62
CA ALA A 140 -14.30 -18.22 20.96
C ALA A 140 -13.01 -19.06 21.02
N PRO A 141 -11.93 -18.58 21.68
CA PRO A 141 -10.74 -19.39 21.86
C PRO A 141 -11.17 -20.71 22.52
N GLU A 142 -10.81 -21.84 21.90
CA GLU A 142 -11.02 -23.15 22.50
C GLU A 142 -10.38 -23.13 23.88
N THR A 143 -11.20 -23.24 24.93
CA THR A 143 -10.71 -23.43 26.29
C THR A 143 -10.08 -24.80 26.34
N GLU A 144 -8.76 -24.88 26.27
CA GLU A 144 -8.03 -26.09 26.62
C GLU A 144 -8.43 -26.50 28.06
N PRO A 145 -8.89 -27.74 28.29
CA PRO A 145 -9.19 -28.19 29.64
C PRO A 145 -7.88 -28.26 30.44
N THR A 146 -7.82 -27.47 31.52
CA THR A 146 -6.74 -27.53 32.51
C THR A 146 -6.62 -28.96 33.05
N GLN A 147 -5.46 -29.60 32.81
CA GLN A 147 -5.01 -30.78 33.56
C GLN A 147 -4.26 -30.38 34.82
#